data_AF-T0Q983-F1
#
_entry.id   AF-T0Q983-F1
#
_cell.length_a   1.000
_cell.length_b   1.000
_cell.length_c   1.000
_cell.angle_alpha   90.00
_cell.angle_beta   90.00
_cell.angle_gamma   90.00
#
_symmetry.space_group_name_H-M   'P 1'
#
loop_
_entity.id
_entity.type
_entity.pdbx_description
1 polymer ?
#
loop_
_entity_poly.entity_id
_entity_poly.type
_entity_poly.pdbx_seq_one_letter_code
_entity_poly.pdbx_strand_id
1 'polypeptide(L)' 'MKLSYLPLALLAFASDLVFGANAPGLAAGVTGGGNAAPVYPKNINELKAYLQDAAPRVIVLNK' A
#
# COMPACT_ATOMS: atom_id res chain seq x y z
N MET A 1 -30.96 36.12 15.44
CA MET A 1 -30.22 35.65 16.64
C MET A 1 -30.92 34.36 17.08
N LYS A 2 -30.29 33.22 17.35
CA LYS A 2 -28.88 32.85 17.46
C LYS A 2 -28.83 31.32 17.27
N LEU A 3 -27.80 30.89 16.54
CA LEU A 3 -27.45 29.53 16.15
C LEU A 3 -27.39 28.58 17.37
N SER A 4 -27.98 27.39 17.28
CA SER A 4 -27.81 26.31 18.27
C SER A 4 -27.05 25.16 17.60
N TYR A 5 -25.89 24.85 18.19
CA TYR A 5 -24.77 24.16 17.58
C TYR A 5 -24.88 22.64 17.74
N LEU A 6 -24.72 21.91 16.63
CA LEU A 6 -24.09 20.59 16.67
C LEU A 6 -22.89 20.65 15.73
N PRO A 7 -21.74 20.10 16.13
CA PRO A 7 -21.40 18.87 15.43
C PRO A 7 -20.92 17.77 16.37
N LEU A 8 -21.46 16.60 16.08
CA LEU A 8 -20.98 15.30 16.51
C LEU A 8 -19.50 15.19 16.13
N ALA A 9 -18.61 15.20 17.12
CA ALA A 9 -17.18 15.02 16.90
C ALA A 9 -16.93 13.59 16.39
N LEU A 10 -16.71 13.46 15.09
CA LEU A 10 -16.26 12.22 14.46
C LEU A 10 -14.79 12.01 14.87
N LEU A 11 -14.54 11.05 15.76
CA LEU A 11 -13.20 10.58 16.11
C LEU A 11 -12.51 10.04 14.85
N ALA A 12 -11.62 10.84 14.27
CA ALA A 12 -10.69 10.37 13.27
C ALA A 12 -9.64 9.50 13.97
N PHE A 13 -9.80 8.17 13.89
CA PHE A 13 -8.70 7.26 14.13
C PHE A 13 -7.71 7.47 12.97
N ALA A 14 -6.65 8.24 13.21
CA ALA A 14 -5.49 8.20 12.34
C ALA A 14 -4.89 6.81 12.47
N SER A 15 -5.28 5.89 11.58
CA SER A 15 -4.49 4.69 11.36
C SER A 15 -3.13 5.18 10.86
N ASP A 16 -2.06 4.91 11.62
CA ASP A 16 -0.68 5.05 11.16
C ASP A 16 -0.47 4.06 10.01
N LEU A 17 -0.99 4.43 8.84
CA LEU A 17 -0.65 3.81 7.58
C LEU A 17 0.83 4.11 7.40
N VAL A 18 1.67 3.07 7.48
CA VAL A 18 3.02 3.13 6.95
C VAL A 18 2.87 3.37 5.44
N PHE A 19 2.75 4.64 5.05
CA PHE A 19 2.93 5.05 3.66
C PHE A 19 4.41 4.89 3.38
N GLY A 20 4.76 3.78 2.72
CA GLY A 20 6.07 3.59 2.13
C GLY A 20 6.46 4.84 1.36
N ALA A 21 7.66 5.36 1.64
CA ALA A 21 8.15 6.60 1.06
C ALA A 21 7.92 6.64 -0.46
N ASN A 22 7.22 7.66 -0.95
CA ASN A 22 7.04 7.86 -2.38
C ASN A 22 8.40 8.06 -3.05
N ALA A 23 8.61 7.47 -4.23
CA ALA A 23 9.82 7.71 -4.99
C ALA A 23 9.89 9.20 -5.41
N PRO A 24 10.98 9.93 -5.12
CA PRO A 24 11.15 11.31 -5.60
C PRO A 24 11.67 11.34 -7.06
N GLY A 25 11.70 12.54 -7.65
CA GLY A 25 12.35 12.79 -8.94
C GLY A 25 11.62 12.15 -10.13
N LEU A 26 12.37 11.62 -11.12
CA LEU A 26 11.82 11.04 -12.35
C LEU A 26 10.87 9.86 -12.11
N ALA A 27 11.02 9.15 -10.99
CA ALA A 27 10.17 8.02 -10.63
C ALA A 27 8.98 8.44 -9.75
N ALA A 28 8.71 9.74 -9.60
CA ALA A 28 7.53 10.20 -8.87
C ALA A 28 6.24 9.61 -9.46
N GLY A 29 5.42 9.03 -8.58
CA GLY A 29 4.13 8.43 -8.95
C GLY A 29 4.16 6.93 -9.26
N VAL A 30 5.31 6.24 -9.18
CA VAL A 30 5.34 4.78 -9.32
C VAL A 30 4.58 4.10 -8.18
N THR A 31 3.79 3.07 -8.51
CA THR A 31 3.00 2.30 -7.55
C THR A 31 3.46 0.84 -7.41
N GLY A 32 4.29 0.35 -8.35
CA GLY A 32 4.67 -1.07 -8.40
C GLY A 32 3.44 -1.98 -8.44
N GLY A 33 3.36 -2.95 -7.53
CA GLY A 33 2.20 -3.84 -7.35
C GLY A 33 0.94 -3.17 -6.78
N GLY A 34 0.99 -1.89 -6.42
CA GLY A 34 -0.14 -1.13 -5.89
C GLY A 34 -0.73 -1.78 -4.63
N ASN A 35 -2.05 -1.96 -4.62
CA ASN A 35 -2.80 -2.58 -3.52
C ASN A 35 -3.02 -4.09 -3.72
N ALA A 36 -2.24 -4.75 -4.60
CA ALA A 36 -2.32 -6.20 -4.75
C ALA A 36 -2.01 -6.91 -3.43
N ALA A 37 -2.72 -7.99 -3.14
CA ALA A 37 -2.51 -8.76 -1.92
C ALA A 37 -1.05 -9.31 -1.88
N PRO A 38 -0.37 -9.24 -0.73
CA PRO A 38 0.99 -9.76 -0.59
C PRO A 38 1.09 -11.25 -0.91
N VAL A 39 2.13 -11.62 -1.66
CA VAL A 39 2.50 -13.03 -1.92
C VAL A 39 3.87 -13.33 -1.31
N TYR A 40 4.03 -14.56 -0.82
CA TYR A 40 5.21 -15.02 -0.09
C TYR A 40 5.79 -16.25 -0.78
N PRO A 41 6.77 -16.08 -1.69
CA PRO A 41 7.36 -17.20 -2.42
C PRO A 41 8.05 -18.17 -1.46
N LYS A 42 7.79 -19.47 -1.63
CA LYS A 42 8.36 -20.52 -0.76
C LYS A 42 9.78 -20.90 -1.15
N ASN A 43 10.15 -20.66 -2.41
CA ASN A 43 11.40 -21.05 -3.04
C ASN A 43 11.74 -20.15 -4.25
N ILE A 44 12.94 -20.32 -4.81
CA ILE A 44 13.45 -19.54 -5.94
C ILE A 44 12.62 -19.70 -7.21
N ASN A 45 11.98 -20.86 -7.42
CA ASN A 45 11.17 -21.07 -8.61
C ASN A 45 9.86 -20.28 -8.55
N GLU A 46 9.20 -20.25 -7.39
CA GLU A 46 8.02 -19.40 -7.17
C GLU A 46 8.37 -17.91 -7.29
N LEU A 47 9.50 -17.47 -6.72
CA LEU A 47 9.96 -16.09 -6.85
C LEU A 47 10.15 -15.70 -8.31
N LYS A 48 10.85 -16.53 -9.09
CA LYS A 48 11.05 -16.29 -10.53
C LYS A 48 9.74 -16.26 -11.30
N ALA A 49 8.79 -17.13 -10.96
CA ALA A 49 7.48 -17.14 -11.60
C ALA A 49 6.72 -15.82 -11.34
N TYR A 50 6.67 -15.38 -10.07
CA TYR A 50 5.99 -14.14 -9.70
C TYR A 50 6.63 -12.89 -10.30
N LEU A 51 7.96 -12.85 -10.45
CA LEU A 51 8.66 -11.70 -11.04
C LEU A 51 8.47 -11.57 -12.56
N GLN A 52 8.11 -12.65 -13.25
CA GLN A 52 8.05 -12.69 -14.72
C GLN A 52 6.63 -12.71 -15.28
N ASP A 53 5.61 -12.87 -14.44
CA ASP A 53 4.23 -12.82 -14.91
C ASP A 53 3.75 -11.39 -15.14
N ALA A 54 2.64 -11.28 -15.87
CA ALA A 54 2.06 -9.99 -16.25
C ALA A 54 1.16 -9.38 -15.17
N ALA A 55 1.01 -10.02 -14.00
CA ALA A 55 0.12 -9.54 -12.96
C ALA A 55 0.85 -8.50 -12.07
N PRO A 56 0.17 -7.43 -11.63
CA PRO A 56 0.69 -6.58 -10.57
C PRO A 56 0.86 -7.40 -9.28
N ARG A 57 2.05 -7.36 -8.66
CA ARG A 57 2.35 -8.12 -7.45
C ARG A 57 3.08 -7.31 -6.40
N VAL A 58 2.72 -7.56 -5.14
CA VAL A 58 3.51 -7.19 -3.96
C VAL A 58 4.18 -8.47 -3.45
N ILE A 59 5.45 -8.66 -3.78
CA ILE A 59 6.21 -9.88 -3.44
C ILE A 59 7.02 -9.60 -2.18
N VAL A 60 6.73 -10.32 -1.10
CA VAL A 60 7.41 -10.15 0.18
C VAL A 60 8.43 -11.26 0.39
N LEU A 61 9.70 -10.88 0.54
CA LEU A 61 10.78 -11.79 0.89
C LEU A 61 10.91 -11.84 2.42
N ASN A 62 10.76 -13.02 3.02
CA ASN A 62 10.71 -13.20 4.47
C ASN A 62 11.58 -14.36 4.99
N LYS A 63 12.61 -14.74 4.23
CA LYS A 63 13.57 -15.80 4.55
C LYS A 63 14.97 -15.37 4.16
#